data_AF-A0A1X6P706-F1
#
_entry.id   AF-A0A1X6P706-F1
#
_cell.length_a   1.000
_cell.length_b   1.000
_cell.length_c   1.000
_cell.angle_alpha   90.00
_cell.angle_beta   90.00
_cell.angle_gamma   90.00
#
_symmetry.space_group_name_H-M   'P 1'
#
loop_
_entity.id
_entity.type
_entity.pdbx_description
1 polymer ?
#
loop_
_entity_poly.entity_id
_entity_poly.type
_entity_poly.pdbx_seq_one_letter_code
_entity_poly.pdbx_strand_id
1 'polypeptide(L)'
;MTARYQQAADKFNSDPTTRWKTDHKHVKDRIFRLKDNFEKLDKTRRDKSGVEEELTPTEKLLVTMVIECDAHKQRTDAERKEKTATEEELTRKGEVVRELAMACRTDGAASGTSALVAENDKGGSKKTRARSRARTQADNGDDEEVVALLERAEARKEELASRELSLREQQLAHDRALLEEARQRRAEDRAERLRREAQDTDAAETARVEREALTRALEALANSKTSSGN
;
A
#
# COMPACT_ATOMS: atom_id res chain seq x y z
N MET A 1 -26.29 4.04 -4.97
CA MET A 1 -25.35 5.04 -5.54
C MET A 1 -25.61 6.48 -5.09
N THR A 2 -26.83 6.86 -4.71
CA THR A 2 -27.23 8.23 -4.34
C THR A 2 -26.66 8.74 -3.02
N ALA A 3 -26.36 7.86 -2.06
CA ALA A 3 -25.92 8.25 -0.71
C ALA A 3 -24.63 9.09 -0.69
N ARG A 4 -23.64 8.77 -1.52
CA ARG A 4 -22.36 9.53 -1.58
C ARG A 4 -22.56 10.94 -2.12
N TYR A 5 -23.41 11.10 -3.14
CA TYR A 5 -23.71 12.41 -3.72
C TYR A 5 -24.58 13.26 -2.79
N GLN A 6 -25.47 12.62 -2.04
CA GLN A 6 -26.24 13.30 -1.00
C GLN A 6 -25.31 13.82 0.10
N GLN A 7 -24.41 12.99 0.61
CA GLN A 7 -23.41 13.42 1.60
C GLN A 7 -22.54 14.58 1.10
N ALA A 8 -22.14 14.57 -0.18
CA ALA A 8 -21.38 15.65 -0.79
C ALA A 8 -22.21 16.94 -0.90
N ALA A 9 -23.48 16.84 -1.29
CA ALA A 9 -24.40 17.97 -1.31
C ALA A 9 -24.63 18.54 0.09
N ASP A 10 -24.81 17.69 1.10
CA ASP A 10 -25.02 18.11 2.48
C ASP A 10 -23.80 18.84 3.04
N LYS A 11 -22.59 18.32 2.77
CA LYS A 11 -21.32 18.99 3.13
C LYS A 11 -21.18 20.35 2.46
N PHE A 12 -21.46 20.44 1.15
CA PHE A 12 -21.44 21.71 0.44
C PHE A 12 -22.43 22.70 1.04
N ASN A 13 -23.66 22.27 1.30
CA ASN A 13 -24.71 23.12 1.87
C ASN A 13 -24.48 23.51 3.34
N SER A 14 -23.63 22.77 4.06
CA SER A 14 -23.29 23.06 5.46
C SER A 14 -22.23 24.17 5.61
N ASP A 15 -21.53 24.51 4.52
CA ASP A 15 -20.52 25.55 4.54
C ASP A 15 -21.18 26.94 4.59
N PRO A 16 -20.94 27.75 5.64
CA PRO A 16 -21.56 29.07 5.80
C PRO A 16 -21.17 30.07 4.70
N THR A 17 -20.12 29.79 3.93
CA THR A 17 -19.68 30.64 2.81
C THR A 17 -20.47 30.38 1.52
N THR A 18 -21.25 29.30 1.45
CA THR A 18 -22.01 28.96 0.24
C THR A 18 -23.27 29.80 0.10
N ARG A 19 -23.41 30.44 -1.07
CA ARG A 19 -24.53 31.37 -1.35
C ARG A 19 -25.78 30.67 -1.91
N TRP A 20 -25.66 29.42 -2.34
CA TRP A 20 -26.76 28.64 -2.89
C TRP A 20 -26.73 27.20 -2.40
N LYS A 21 -27.90 26.56 -2.38
CA LYS A 21 -28.03 25.14 -2.05
C LYS A 21 -27.91 24.30 -3.32
N THR A 22 -27.28 23.15 -3.20
CA THR A 22 -27.10 22.17 -4.28
C THR A 22 -27.74 20.85 -3.84
N ASP A 23 -28.38 20.14 -4.76
CA ASP A 23 -28.89 18.79 -4.50
C ASP A 23 -27.90 17.71 -5.00
N HIS A 24 -28.13 16.46 -4.61
CA HIS A 24 -27.28 15.34 -5.02
C HIS A 24 -27.27 15.11 -6.55
N LYS A 25 -28.31 15.53 -7.27
CA LYS A 25 -28.41 15.36 -8.73
C LYS A 25 -27.48 16.33 -9.43
N HIS A 26 -27.47 17.60 -9.01
CA HIS A 26 -26.56 18.62 -9.53
C HIS A 26 -25.10 18.27 -9.23
N VAL A 27 -24.80 17.76 -8.01
CA VAL A 27 -23.45 17.27 -7.68
C VAL A 27 -23.05 16.12 -8.61
N LYS A 28 -23.94 15.14 -8.79
CA LYS A 28 -23.71 14.00 -9.67
C LYS A 28 -23.43 14.45 -11.11
N ASP A 29 -24.32 15.25 -11.70
CA ASP A 29 -24.20 15.72 -13.09
C ASP A 29 -22.92 16.53 -13.30
N ARG A 30 -22.53 17.38 -12.33
CA ARG A 30 -21.28 18.15 -12.38
C ARG A 30 -20.06 17.24 -12.40
N ILE A 31 -20.04 16.19 -11.57
CA ILE A 31 -18.94 15.21 -11.50
C ILE A 31 -18.85 14.42 -12.81
N PHE A 32 -19.97 13.96 -13.37
CA PHE A 32 -19.96 13.25 -14.65
C PHE A 32 -19.46 14.14 -15.79
N ARG A 33 -19.91 15.40 -15.86
CA ARG A 33 -19.37 16.35 -16.86
C ARG A 33 -17.86 16.57 -16.71
N LEU A 34 -17.38 16.65 -15.47
CA LEU A 34 -15.95 16.80 -15.21
C LEU A 34 -15.19 15.56 -15.70
N LYS A 35 -15.69 14.36 -15.37
CA LYS A 35 -15.14 13.09 -15.83
C LYS A 35 -15.07 13.02 -17.36
N ASP A 36 -16.16 13.32 -18.05
CA ASP A 36 -16.23 13.28 -19.52
C ASP A 36 -15.26 14.28 -20.15
N ASN A 37 -15.07 15.45 -19.53
CA ASN A 37 -14.10 16.44 -20.01
C ASN A 37 -12.65 15.94 -19.86
N PHE A 38 -12.32 15.29 -18.75
CA PHE A 38 -11.00 14.68 -18.57
C PHE A 38 -10.77 13.53 -19.55
N GLU A 39 -11.74 12.63 -19.73
CA GLU A 39 -11.63 11.54 -20.72
C GLU A 39 -11.40 12.07 -22.14
N LYS A 40 -12.11 13.14 -22.53
CA LYS A 40 -11.89 13.81 -23.82
C LYS A 40 -10.51 14.44 -23.92
N LEU A 41 -10.03 15.07 -22.85
CA LEU A 41 -8.72 15.71 -22.81
C LEU A 41 -7.60 14.68 -22.93
N ASP A 42 -7.70 13.58 -22.19
CA ASP A 42 -6.75 12.45 -22.22
C ASP A 42 -6.72 11.79 -23.59
N LYS A 43 -7.91 11.54 -24.19
CA LYS A 43 -8.00 11.02 -25.55
C LYS A 43 -7.35 11.95 -26.56
N THR A 44 -7.64 13.25 -26.45
CA THR A 44 -7.03 14.27 -27.33
C THR A 44 -5.51 14.35 -27.17
N ARG A 45 -4.99 14.17 -25.95
CA ARG A 45 -3.54 14.11 -25.70
C ARG A 45 -2.92 12.86 -26.31
N ARG A 46 -3.52 11.68 -26.08
CA ARG A 46 -3.09 10.40 -26.65
C ARG A 46 -3.05 10.43 -28.18
N ASP A 47 -4.10 10.95 -28.79
CA ASP A 47 -4.23 11.02 -30.26
C ASP A 47 -3.27 12.06 -30.87
N LYS A 48 -2.84 13.08 -30.11
CA LYS A 48 -1.90 14.12 -30.59
C LYS A 48 -0.43 13.75 -30.40
N SER A 49 -0.06 13.04 -29.32
CA SER A 49 1.37 12.84 -29.00
C SER A 49 1.96 11.55 -29.56
N GLY A 50 1.18 10.50 -29.84
CA GLY A 50 1.73 9.19 -30.25
C GLY A 50 2.71 8.56 -29.23
N VAL A 51 2.88 9.21 -28.08
CA VAL A 51 3.84 8.93 -27.01
C VAL A 51 3.06 9.06 -25.71
N GLU A 52 3.05 8.04 -24.86
CA GLU A 52 2.44 8.16 -23.53
C GLU A 52 3.13 9.31 -22.78
N GLU A 53 2.38 10.36 -22.49
CA GLU A 53 2.86 11.50 -21.72
C GLU A 53 3.16 10.97 -20.31
N GLU A 54 4.45 10.87 -19.97
CA GLU A 54 4.85 10.49 -18.63
C GLU A 54 4.24 11.47 -17.63
N LEU A 55 3.49 10.93 -16.66
CA LEU A 55 2.95 11.72 -15.56
C LEU A 55 4.08 12.56 -14.96
N THR A 56 3.81 13.86 -14.81
CA THR A 56 4.72 14.76 -14.13
C THR A 56 4.95 14.26 -12.69
N PRO A 57 6.07 14.61 -12.05
CA PRO A 57 6.34 14.20 -10.66
C PRO A 57 5.19 14.54 -9.70
N THR A 58 4.52 15.67 -9.94
CA THR A 58 3.34 16.10 -9.16
C THR A 58 2.12 15.22 -9.43
N GLU A 59 1.83 14.88 -10.69
CA GLU A 59 0.72 13.97 -11.03
C GLU A 59 0.97 12.57 -10.49
N LYS A 60 2.22 12.07 -10.56
CA LYS A 60 2.61 10.80 -9.92
C LYS A 60 2.36 10.84 -8.41
N LEU A 61 2.74 11.94 -7.74
CA LEU A 61 2.46 12.13 -6.31
C LEU A 61 0.97 12.13 -6.01
N LEU A 62 0.15 12.83 -6.79
CA LEU A 62 -1.30 12.86 -6.61
C LEU A 62 -1.94 11.48 -6.77
N VAL A 63 -1.50 10.70 -7.76
CA VAL A 63 -1.96 9.31 -7.96
C VAL A 63 -1.62 8.46 -6.73
N THR A 64 -0.38 8.51 -6.25
CA THR A 64 0.05 7.78 -5.05
C THR A 64 -0.77 8.18 -3.83
N MET A 65 -0.99 9.49 -3.63
CA MET A 65 -1.71 10.00 -2.47
C MET A 65 -3.18 9.55 -2.46
N VAL A 66 -3.83 9.48 -3.63
CA VAL A 66 -5.21 8.97 -3.75
C VAL A 66 -5.28 7.48 -3.39
N ILE A 67 -4.32 6.68 -3.88
CA ILE A 67 -4.23 5.24 -3.57
C ILE A 67 -4.05 5.03 -2.07
N GLU A 68 -3.14 5.78 -1.45
CA GLU A 68 -2.88 5.69 0.00
C GLU A 68 -4.08 6.15 0.82
N CYS A 69 -4.78 7.22 0.41
CA CYS A 69 -5.99 7.67 1.09
C CYS A 69 -7.10 6.60 1.08
N ASP A 70 -7.27 5.89 -0.03
CA ASP A 70 -8.27 4.83 -0.13
C ASP A 70 -7.85 3.58 0.66
N ALA A 71 -6.57 3.21 0.63
CA ALA A 71 -6.05 2.15 1.49
C ALA A 71 -6.23 2.48 2.98
N HIS A 72 -5.99 3.72 3.37
CA HIS A 72 -6.19 4.19 4.74
C HIS A 72 -7.66 4.10 5.16
N LYS A 73 -8.60 4.59 4.32
CA LYS A 73 -10.04 4.46 4.60
C LYS A 73 -10.44 3.01 4.82
N GLN A 74 -10.00 2.10 3.94
CA GLN A 74 -10.27 0.67 4.05
C GLN A 74 -9.77 0.09 5.38
N ARG A 75 -8.55 0.44 5.82
CA ARG A 75 -8.01 0.03 7.12
C ARG A 75 -8.87 0.54 8.27
N THR A 76 -9.24 1.83 8.26
CA THR A 76 -10.07 2.40 9.34
C THR A 76 -11.47 1.82 9.39
N ASP A 77 -12.05 1.46 8.24
CA ASP A 77 -13.36 0.83 8.17
C ASP A 77 -13.31 -0.64 8.63
N ALA A 78 -12.22 -1.35 8.34
CA ALA A 78 -11.99 -2.71 8.84
C ALA A 78 -11.79 -2.72 10.36
N GLU A 79 -10.96 -1.83 10.89
CA GLU A 79 -10.71 -1.70 12.33
C GLU A 79 -11.99 -1.37 13.10
N ARG A 80 -12.83 -0.47 12.57
CA ARG A 80 -14.14 -0.17 13.17
C ARG A 80 -15.04 -1.40 13.21
N LYS A 81 -15.09 -2.19 12.14
CA LYS A 81 -15.91 -3.41 12.08
C LYS A 81 -15.44 -4.49 13.05
N GLU A 82 -14.13 -4.63 13.22
CA GLU A 82 -13.54 -5.56 14.20
C GLU A 82 -13.88 -5.15 15.64
N LYS A 83 -13.74 -3.86 15.95
CA LYS A 83 -14.14 -3.30 17.25
C LYS A 83 -15.62 -3.52 17.55
N THR A 84 -16.51 -3.31 16.58
CA THR A 84 -17.94 -3.59 16.79
C THR A 84 -18.23 -5.09 16.93
N ALA A 85 -17.56 -5.95 16.17
CA ALA A 85 -17.76 -7.40 16.27
C ALA A 85 -17.32 -7.96 17.63
N THR A 86 -16.20 -7.49 18.16
CA THR A 86 -15.71 -7.90 19.49
C THR A 86 -16.63 -7.41 20.62
N GLU A 87 -17.19 -6.21 20.51
CA GLU A 87 -18.18 -5.70 21.46
C GLU A 87 -19.50 -6.50 21.40
N GLU A 88 -20.00 -6.81 20.21
CA GLU A 88 -21.18 -7.66 20.00
C GLU A 88 -20.98 -9.08 20.56
N GLU A 89 -19.77 -9.65 20.43
CA GLU A 89 -19.46 -10.95 21.00
C GLU A 89 -19.43 -10.92 22.54
N LEU A 90 -18.85 -9.88 23.13
CA LEU A 90 -18.83 -9.70 24.59
C LEU A 90 -20.22 -9.49 25.17
N THR A 91 -21.06 -8.70 24.50
CA THR A 91 -22.43 -8.47 24.93
C THR A 91 -23.26 -9.75 24.88
N ARG A 92 -23.12 -10.55 23.81
CA ARG A 92 -23.77 -11.87 23.70
C ARG A 92 -23.31 -12.84 24.78
N LYS A 93 -22.00 -12.93 25.04
CA LYS A 93 -21.48 -13.77 26.14
C LYS A 93 -22.00 -13.31 27.50
N GLY A 94 -22.07 -12.00 27.72
CA GLY A 94 -22.62 -11.41 28.95
C GLY A 94 -24.12 -11.69 29.13
N GLU A 95 -24.89 -11.72 28.05
CA GLU A 95 -26.31 -12.08 28.06
C GLU A 95 -26.52 -13.55 28.47
N VAL A 96 -25.78 -14.48 27.86
CA VAL A 96 -25.85 -15.92 28.21
C VAL A 96 -25.52 -16.15 29.68
N VAL A 97 -24.48 -15.50 30.21
CA VAL A 97 -24.13 -15.60 31.65
C VAL A 97 -25.25 -15.06 32.54
N ARG A 98 -25.88 -13.97 32.14
CA ARG A 98 -27.00 -13.37 32.88
C ARG A 98 -28.22 -14.30 32.87
N GLU A 99 -28.57 -14.87 31.73
CA GLU A 99 -29.67 -15.84 31.59
C GLU A 99 -29.42 -17.08 32.46
N LEU A 100 -28.22 -17.66 32.40
CA LEU A 100 -27.85 -18.82 33.22
C LEU A 100 -27.94 -18.51 34.72
N ALA A 101 -27.47 -17.33 35.14
CA ALA A 101 -27.58 -16.89 36.52
C ALA A 101 -29.03 -16.63 36.96
N MET A 102 -29.93 -16.25 36.05
CA MET A 102 -31.35 -16.12 36.34
C MET A 102 -32.03 -17.50 36.43
N ALA A 103 -31.68 -18.45 35.57
CA ALA A 103 -32.20 -19.82 35.62
C ALA A 103 -31.80 -20.55 36.92
N CYS A 104 -30.55 -20.41 37.38
CA CYS A 104 -30.13 -20.99 38.66
C CYS A 104 -30.84 -20.37 39.88
N ARG A 105 -31.38 -19.14 39.75
CA ARG A 105 -32.19 -18.52 40.81
C ARG A 105 -33.61 -19.05 40.89
N THR A 106 -34.17 -19.51 39.77
CA THR A 106 -35.52 -20.10 39.73
C THR A 106 -35.52 -21.57 40.17
N ASP A 107 -34.46 -22.32 39.90
CA ASP A 107 -34.37 -23.74 40.30
C ASP A 107 -34.09 -23.93 41.81
N GLY A 108 -33.45 -22.95 42.45
CA GLY A 108 -33.24 -22.94 43.91
C GLY A 108 -34.53 -22.69 44.73
N ALA A 109 -35.62 -22.26 44.08
CA ALA A 109 -36.91 -22.02 44.74
C ALA A 109 -37.89 -23.20 44.63
N ALA A 110 -37.59 -24.22 43.83
CA ALA A 110 -38.49 -25.36 43.58
C ALA A 110 -38.13 -26.64 44.36
N SER A 111 -37.09 -26.63 45.20
CA SER A 111 -36.75 -27.75 46.09
C SER A 111 -37.08 -27.38 47.53
N GLY A 112 -38.37 -27.28 47.83
CA GLY A 112 -38.84 -26.73 49.08
C GLY A 112 -40.21 -27.23 49.50
N THR A 113 -40.50 -28.53 49.44
CA THR A 113 -41.61 -29.14 50.20
C THR A 113 -41.43 -30.65 50.39
N SER A 114 -41.29 -31.09 51.65
CA SER A 114 -42.14 -32.11 52.31
C SER A 114 -41.38 -33.17 53.14
N ALA A 115 -41.81 -33.27 54.41
CA ALA A 115 -41.68 -34.38 55.37
C ALA A 115 -40.25 -34.71 55.88
N LEU A 116 -39.92 -34.63 57.17
CA LEU A 116 -40.62 -35.30 58.28
C LEU A 116 -40.36 -34.59 59.62
N VAL A 117 -41.39 -34.70 60.47
CA VAL A 117 -41.46 -34.36 61.89
C VAL A 117 -40.47 -35.19 62.72
N ALA A 118 -39.74 -34.56 63.65
CA ALA A 118 -39.43 -35.12 64.98
C ALA A 118 -38.80 -34.06 65.91
N GLU A 119 -39.60 -33.66 66.90
CA GLU A 119 -39.29 -33.49 68.33
C GLU A 119 -38.12 -32.63 68.84
N ASN A 120 -38.41 -32.04 69.99
CA ASN A 120 -37.70 -30.98 70.71
C ASN A 120 -36.29 -31.34 71.19
N ASP A 121 -35.37 -30.37 71.18
CA ASP A 121 -34.64 -30.06 72.43
C ASP A 121 -34.12 -28.62 72.51
N LYS A 122 -34.10 -28.10 73.73
CA LYS A 122 -33.77 -26.72 74.10
C LYS A 122 -32.26 -26.51 74.13
N GLY A 123 -31.78 -25.43 73.52
CA GLY A 123 -30.41 -24.96 73.72
C GLY A 123 -30.13 -23.67 72.98
N GLY A 124 -30.20 -22.54 73.68
CA GLY A 124 -29.95 -21.23 73.09
C GLY A 124 -28.48 -21.02 72.73
N SER A 125 -28.24 -20.29 71.64
CA SER A 125 -27.25 -19.22 71.61
C SER A 125 -27.42 -18.37 70.34
N LYS A 126 -27.46 -17.06 70.52
CA LYS A 126 -27.54 -16.06 69.45
C LYS A 126 -26.12 -15.79 68.91
N LYS A 127 -26.04 -15.52 67.59
CA LYS A 127 -24.94 -14.87 66.83
C LYS A 127 -23.73 -15.82 66.57
N THR A 128 -23.07 -15.89 65.41
CA THR A 128 -22.93 -15.02 64.22
C THR A 128 -22.68 -15.89 62.97
N ARG A 129 -23.20 -15.46 61.81
CA ARG A 129 -22.87 -16.03 60.49
C ARG A 129 -21.49 -15.52 60.06
N ALA A 130 -20.43 -16.26 60.37
CA ALA A 130 -19.12 -16.06 59.75
C ALA A 130 -19.13 -16.73 58.35
N ARG A 131 -19.68 -16.04 57.34
CA ARG A 131 -19.39 -16.38 55.95
C ARG A 131 -17.99 -15.89 55.62
N SER A 132 -17.01 -16.76 55.90
CA SER A 132 -15.70 -16.73 55.24
C SER A 132 -15.94 -16.67 53.73
N ARG A 133 -15.73 -15.50 53.13
CA ARG A 133 -15.58 -15.36 51.68
C ARG A 133 -14.25 -16.04 51.36
N ALA A 134 -14.30 -17.32 50.99
CA ALA A 134 -13.26 -17.90 50.14
C ALA A 134 -13.24 -17.06 48.86
N ARG A 135 -12.31 -16.11 48.79
CA ARG A 135 -11.88 -15.57 47.51
C ARG A 135 -11.22 -16.76 46.82
N THR A 136 -11.93 -17.37 45.89
CA THR A 136 -11.30 -18.21 44.89
C THR A 136 -10.21 -17.36 44.26
N GLN A 137 -8.97 -17.77 44.52
CA GLN A 137 -7.74 -17.25 43.97
C GLN A 137 -7.91 -17.14 42.45
N ALA A 138 -8.18 -15.93 41.99
CA ALA A 138 -8.26 -15.62 40.58
C ALA A 138 -6.82 -15.58 40.06
N ASP A 139 -6.52 -16.52 39.17
CA ASP A 139 -5.53 -16.40 38.10
C ASP A 139 -4.14 -15.92 38.55
N ASN A 140 -3.40 -16.81 39.20
CA ASN A 140 -1.94 -16.72 39.17
C ASN A 140 -1.52 -17.22 37.77
N GLY A 141 -1.74 -16.43 36.73
CA GLY A 141 -1.00 -16.62 35.48
C GLY A 141 0.47 -16.50 35.82
N ASP A 142 1.27 -17.51 35.48
CA ASP A 142 2.70 -17.52 35.80
C ASP A 142 3.34 -16.31 35.12
N ASP A 143 3.76 -15.30 35.88
CA ASP A 143 4.32 -14.05 35.33
C ASP A 143 5.52 -14.37 34.42
N GLU A 144 6.26 -15.44 34.74
CA GLU A 144 7.31 -16.04 33.90
C GLU A 144 6.81 -16.49 32.51
N GLU A 145 5.61 -17.08 32.39
CA GLU A 145 5.04 -17.50 31.11
C GLU A 145 4.67 -16.29 30.24
N VAL A 146 4.13 -15.24 30.87
CA VAL A 146 3.80 -13.98 30.19
C VAL A 146 5.07 -13.28 29.69
N VAL A 147 6.14 -13.26 30.50
CA VAL A 147 7.45 -12.70 30.10
C VAL A 147 8.04 -13.51 28.94
N ALA A 148 8.06 -14.84 29.01
CA ALA A 148 8.58 -15.69 27.94
C ALA A 148 7.80 -15.52 26.62
N LEU A 149 6.48 -15.28 26.70
CA LEU A 149 5.64 -15.03 25.52
C LEU A 149 5.96 -13.66 24.89
N LEU A 150 6.19 -12.63 25.72
CA LEU A 150 6.62 -11.31 25.27
C LEU A 150 7.98 -11.34 24.60
N GLU A 151 8.98 -11.99 25.20
CA GLU A 151 10.32 -12.15 24.61
C GLU A 151 10.26 -12.86 23.26
N ARG A 152 9.43 -13.92 23.15
CA ARG A 152 9.25 -14.64 21.89
C ARG A 152 8.54 -13.80 20.83
N ALA A 153 7.60 -12.94 21.24
CA ALA A 153 6.93 -12.01 20.35
C ALA A 153 7.88 -10.91 19.87
N GLU A 154 8.77 -10.42 20.73
CA GLU A 154 9.80 -9.44 20.41
C GLU A 154 10.84 -10.03 19.44
N ALA A 155 11.37 -11.22 19.73
CA ALA A 155 12.29 -11.93 18.83
C ALA A 155 11.67 -12.17 17.44
N ARG A 156 10.37 -12.50 17.37
CA ARG A 156 9.67 -12.63 16.08
C ARG A 156 9.54 -11.30 15.34
N LYS A 157 9.36 -10.18 16.03
CA LYS A 157 9.32 -8.84 15.41
C LYS A 157 10.69 -8.49 14.84
N GLU A 158 11.76 -8.73 15.59
CA GLU A 158 13.14 -8.48 15.14
C GLU A 158 13.51 -9.35 13.94
N GLU A 159 13.10 -10.62 13.94
CA GLU A 159 13.31 -11.53 12.81
C GLU A 159 12.59 -11.03 11.55
N LEU A 160 11.33 -10.59 11.68
CA LEU A 160 10.58 -10.03 10.56
C LEU A 160 11.21 -8.73 10.04
N ALA A 161 11.64 -7.83 10.94
CA ALA A 161 12.33 -6.60 10.57
C ALA A 161 13.65 -6.90 9.83
N SER A 162 14.41 -7.90 10.30
CA SER A 162 15.66 -8.33 9.65
C SER A 162 15.41 -8.92 8.26
N ARG A 163 14.36 -9.73 8.10
CA ARG A 163 13.97 -10.28 6.79
C ARG A 163 13.50 -9.19 5.83
N GLU A 164 12.72 -8.23 6.31
CA GLU A 164 12.27 -7.08 5.50
C GLU A 164 13.45 -6.23 5.04
N LEU A 165 14.40 -5.95 5.94
CA LEU A 165 15.61 -5.19 5.63
C LEU A 165 16.46 -5.92 4.59
N SER A 166 16.67 -7.23 4.75
CA SER A 166 17.41 -8.06 3.78
C SER A 166 16.76 -8.05 2.40
N LEU A 167 15.43 -8.17 2.33
CA LEU A 167 14.69 -8.14 1.06
C LEU A 167 14.83 -6.77 0.37
N ARG A 168 14.79 -5.69 1.15
CA ARG A 168 14.98 -4.33 0.63
C ARG A 168 16.41 -4.10 0.13
N GLU A 169 17.42 -4.63 0.83
CA GLU A 169 18.81 -4.59 0.36
C GLU A 169 19.00 -5.36 -0.95
N GLN A 170 18.39 -6.54 -1.08
CA GLN A 170 18.43 -7.31 -2.33
C GLN A 170 17.79 -6.56 -3.50
N GLN A 171 16.65 -5.91 -3.27
CA GLN A 171 15.99 -5.07 -4.27
C GLN A 171 16.89 -3.91 -4.71
N LEU A 172 17.48 -3.19 -3.76
CA LEU A 172 18.40 -2.09 -4.07
C LEU A 172 19.65 -2.57 -4.82
N ALA A 173 20.18 -3.75 -4.49
CA ALA A 173 21.30 -4.34 -5.21
C ALA A 173 20.92 -4.69 -6.66
N HIS A 174 19.74 -5.26 -6.88
CA HIS A 174 19.21 -5.56 -8.21
C HIS A 174 19.04 -4.29 -9.05
N ASP A 175 18.43 -3.25 -8.50
CA ASP A 175 18.23 -1.97 -9.19
C ASP A 175 19.57 -1.30 -9.55
N ARG A 176 20.55 -1.36 -8.64
CA ARG A 176 21.91 -0.86 -8.90
C ARG A 176 22.57 -1.61 -10.05
N ALA A 177 22.45 -2.94 -10.08
CA ALA A 177 23.01 -3.77 -11.15
C ALA A 177 22.39 -3.42 -12.52
N LEU A 178 21.06 -3.23 -12.59
CA LEU A 178 20.39 -2.81 -13.83
C LEU A 178 20.87 -1.43 -14.32
N LEU A 179 21.08 -0.49 -13.39
CA LEU A 179 21.60 0.84 -13.73
C LEU A 179 23.05 0.79 -14.20
N GLU A 180 23.88 -0.06 -13.60
CA GLU A 180 25.26 -0.28 -14.03
C GLU A 180 25.34 -0.94 -15.41
N GLU A 181 24.52 -1.96 -15.66
CA GLU A 181 24.42 -2.60 -16.96
C GLU A 181 23.97 -1.60 -18.04
N ALA A 182 22.96 -0.78 -17.75
CA ALA A 182 22.52 0.28 -18.66
C ALA A 182 23.62 1.31 -18.94
N ARG A 183 24.45 1.63 -17.95
CA ARG A 183 25.62 2.52 -18.14
C ARG A 183 26.69 1.86 -19.01
N GLN A 184 26.95 0.57 -18.82
CA GLN A 184 27.90 -0.20 -19.62
C GLN A 184 27.47 -0.26 -21.07
N ARG A 185 26.22 -0.63 -21.36
CA ARG A 185 25.68 -0.65 -22.74
C ARG A 185 25.82 0.71 -23.43
N ARG A 186 25.50 1.81 -22.73
CA ARG A 186 25.71 3.17 -23.28
C ARG A 186 27.18 3.50 -23.53
N ALA A 187 28.09 2.97 -22.72
CA ALA A 187 29.53 3.17 -22.90
C ALA A 187 30.05 2.36 -24.10
N GLU A 188 29.59 1.12 -24.24
CA GLU A 188 29.88 0.25 -25.39
C GLU A 188 29.35 0.87 -26.69
N ASP A 189 28.11 1.34 -26.73
CA ASP A 189 27.53 2.03 -27.90
C ASP A 189 28.36 3.27 -28.29
N ARG A 190 28.83 4.03 -27.30
CA ARG A 190 29.71 5.19 -27.57
C ARG A 190 31.06 4.75 -28.11
N ALA A 191 31.67 3.71 -27.53
CA ALA A 191 32.94 3.18 -28.00
C ALA A 191 32.84 2.60 -29.42
N GLU A 192 31.74 1.93 -29.73
CA GLU A 192 31.48 1.42 -31.08
C GLU A 192 31.33 2.55 -32.09
N ARG A 193 30.57 3.61 -31.76
CA ARG A 193 30.46 4.81 -32.62
C ARG A 193 31.81 5.42 -32.92
N LEU A 194 32.66 5.60 -31.89
CA LEU A 194 34.00 6.14 -32.07
C LEU A 194 34.89 5.23 -32.94
N ARG A 195 34.75 3.91 -32.82
CA ARG A 195 35.48 2.97 -33.69
C ARG A 195 35.03 3.07 -35.14
N ARG A 196 33.73 3.18 -35.40
CA ARG A 196 33.20 3.36 -36.76
C ARG A 196 33.65 4.69 -37.35
N GLU A 197 33.58 5.77 -36.57
CA GLU A 197 34.05 7.09 -37.00
C GLU A 197 35.55 7.07 -37.35
N ALA A 198 36.39 6.41 -36.54
CA ALA A 198 37.82 6.25 -36.85
C ALA A 198 38.06 5.44 -38.13
N GLN A 199 37.29 4.37 -38.36
CA GLN A 199 37.36 3.60 -39.60
C GLN A 199 36.93 4.43 -40.82
N ASP A 200 35.88 5.24 -40.67
CA ASP A 200 35.40 6.13 -41.73
C ASP A 200 36.41 7.24 -42.04
N THR A 201 37.11 7.79 -41.02
CA THR A 201 38.19 8.76 -41.24
C THR A 201 39.38 8.13 -41.95
N ASP A 202 39.80 6.93 -41.55
CA ASP A 202 40.91 6.21 -42.21
C ASP A 202 40.54 5.87 -43.68
N ALA A 203 39.30 5.46 -43.93
CA ALA A 203 38.78 5.22 -45.27
C ALA A 203 38.74 6.51 -46.12
N ALA A 204 38.37 7.64 -45.51
CA ALA A 204 38.38 8.93 -46.19
C ALA A 204 39.81 9.41 -46.52
N GLU A 205 40.76 9.23 -45.62
CA GLU A 205 42.17 9.56 -45.85
C GLU A 205 42.79 8.69 -46.95
N THR A 206 42.56 7.38 -46.91
CA THR A 206 43.03 6.46 -47.97
C THR A 206 42.45 6.83 -49.33
N ALA A 207 41.14 7.08 -49.42
CA ALA A 207 40.51 7.54 -50.66
C ALA A 207 41.07 8.88 -51.16
N ARG A 208 41.45 9.79 -50.26
CA ARG A 208 42.11 11.06 -50.62
C ARG A 208 43.49 10.82 -51.21
N VAL A 209 44.31 9.98 -50.57
CA VAL A 209 45.66 9.64 -51.05
C VAL A 209 45.60 8.97 -52.43
N GLU A 210 44.66 8.05 -52.63
CA GLU A 210 44.45 7.40 -53.93
C GLU A 210 44.06 8.40 -55.01
N ARG A 211 43.15 9.33 -54.71
CA ARG A 211 42.77 10.41 -55.65
C ARG A 211 43.97 11.28 -56.02
N GLU A 212 44.78 11.69 -55.04
CA GLU A 212 45.99 12.49 -55.27
C GLU A 212 47.04 11.72 -56.12
N ALA A 213 47.17 10.41 -55.92
CA ALA A 213 48.04 9.56 -56.72
C ALA A 213 47.54 9.45 -58.17
N LEU A 214 46.23 9.25 -58.37
CA LEU A 214 45.61 9.21 -59.70
C LEU A 214 45.77 10.53 -60.44
N THR A 215 45.56 11.67 -59.79
CA THR A 215 45.76 12.99 -60.42
C THR A 215 47.22 13.18 -60.84
N ARG A 216 48.19 12.79 -60.00
CA ARG A 216 49.62 12.88 -60.33
C ARG A 216 49.99 11.98 -61.53
N ALA A 217 49.42 10.78 -61.60
CA ALA A 217 49.63 9.87 -62.73
C ALA A 217 49.06 10.44 -64.05
N LEU A 218 47.89 11.07 -63.99
CA LEU A 218 47.27 11.74 -65.15
C LEU A 218 48.11 12.95 -65.62
N GLU A 219 48.62 13.76 -64.71
CA GLU A 219 49.52 14.88 -65.03
C GLU A 219 50.82 14.40 -65.69
N ALA A 220 51.44 13.33 -65.17
CA ALA A 220 52.63 12.74 -65.78
C ALA A 220 52.36 12.20 -67.20
N LEU A 221 51.19 11.59 -67.43
CA LEU A 221 50.78 11.13 -68.75
C LEU A 221 50.54 12.30 -69.72
N ALA A 222 49.94 13.39 -69.25
CA ALA A 222 49.73 14.60 -70.04
C ALA A 222 51.08 15.23 -70.47
N ASN A 223 52.02 15.36 -69.52
CA ASN A 223 53.33 15.94 -69.77
C ASN A 223 54.22 15.09 -70.69
N SER A 224 54.11 13.76 -70.63
CA SER A 224 54.83 12.86 -71.55
C SER A 224 54.30 12.92 -72.98
N LYS A 225 52.98 13.10 -73.17
CA LYS A 225 52.39 13.32 -74.51
C LYS A 225 52.84 14.63 -75.15
N THR A 226 53.00 15.70 -74.37
CA THR A 226 53.46 17.00 -74.90
C THR A 226 54.96 17.00 -75.23
N SER A 227 55.77 16.16 -74.57
CA SER A 227 57.21 16.03 -74.84
C SER A 227 57.55 15.17 -76.06
N SER A 228 56.63 14.31 -76.51
CA SER A 228 56.84 13.42 -77.68
C SER A 228 56.42 14.04 -79.02
N GLY A 229 55.89 15.28 -79.01
CA GLY A 229 55.35 15.97 -80.18
C GLY A 229 56.21 17.08 -80.78
N ASN A 230 57.47 17.24 -80.34
CA ASN A 230 58.45 18.16 -80.94
C ASN A 230 59.50 17.39 -81.74
#